data_AF-A0A420WYM6-F1
#
_entry.id   AF-A0A420WYM6-F1
#
_cell.length_a   1.000
_cell.length_b   1.000
_cell.length_c   1.000
_cell.angle_alpha   90.00
_cell.angle_beta   90.00
_cell.angle_gamma   90.00
#
_symmetry.space_group_name_H-M   'P 1'
#
loop_
_entity.id
_entity.type
_entity.pdbx_description
1 polymer ?
#
loop_
_entity_poly.entity_id
_entity_poly.type
_entity_poly.pdbx_seq_one_letter_code
_entity_poly.pdbx_strand_id
1 'polypeptide(L)' 'MTRRKKTRSIADKVTIRTGRRKDYRKWRHDNPEAVRSSDRFSRKKQQQRKSQAARKQERQRREAASLPLHSDNDRET' A
#
# COMPACT_ATOMS: atom_id res chain seq x y z
N MET A 1 -14.32 -42.84 16.35
CA MET A 1 -13.75 -41.79 15.48
C MET A 1 -14.87 -41.11 14.70
N THR A 2 -15.32 -39.92 15.13
CA THR A 2 -16.41 -39.23 14.42
C THR A 2 -15.85 -38.45 13.23
N ARG A 3 -16.30 -38.81 12.02
CA ARG A 3 -15.96 -38.12 10.76
C ARG A 3 -16.46 -36.67 10.82
N ARG A 4 -15.57 -35.70 11.06
CA ARG A 4 -15.90 -34.26 11.01
C ARG A 4 -16.49 -33.94 9.63
N LYS A 5 -17.71 -33.39 9.58
CA LYS A 5 -18.31 -32.88 8.35
C LYS A 5 -17.35 -31.88 7.69
N LYS A 6 -17.10 -32.03 6.38
CA LYS A 6 -16.28 -31.10 5.58
C LYS A 6 -17.05 -29.79 5.37
N THR A 7 -17.26 -28.98 6.41
CA THR A 7 -17.99 -27.70 6.33
C THR A 7 -17.13 -26.49 6.70
N ARG A 8 -15.82 -26.65 6.87
CA ARG A 8 -14.96 -25.48 7.08
C ARG A 8 -14.72 -24.80 5.74
N SER A 9 -15.35 -23.62 5.58
CA SER A 9 -15.17 -22.66 4.49
C SER A 9 -13.72 -22.63 3.99
N ILE A 10 -13.51 -22.53 2.67
CA ILE A 10 -12.17 -22.38 2.06
C ILE A 10 -11.37 -21.26 2.75
N ALA A 11 -12.03 -20.19 3.19
CA ALA A 11 -11.41 -19.07 3.89
C ALA A 11 -10.75 -19.46 5.23
N ASP A 12 -11.22 -20.52 5.90
CA ASP A 12 -10.63 -21.07 7.13
C ASP A 12 -9.41 -21.95 6.88
N LYS A 13 -9.24 -22.45 5.66
CA LYS A 13 -8.11 -23.31 5.27
C LYS A 13 -6.92 -22.53 4.73
N VAL A 14 -7.08 -21.22 4.48
CA VAL A 14 -5.99 -20.37 4.01
C VAL A 14 -4.95 -20.26 5.13
N THR A 15 -3.85 -20.97 4.96
CA THR A 15 -2.66 -20.84 5.78
C THR A 15 -1.79 -19.72 5.22
N ILE A 16 -1.26 -18.92 6.13
CA ILE A 16 -0.15 -18.00 5.87
C ILE A 16 1.08 -18.56 6.59
N ARG A 17 2.26 -18.02 6.29
CA ARG A 17 3.53 -18.46 6.92
C ARG A 17 3.49 -18.48 8.46
N THR A 18 2.62 -17.68 9.08
CA THR A 18 2.44 -17.60 10.54
C THR A 18 1.27 -18.43 11.09
N GLY A 19 0.66 -19.32 10.30
CA GLY A 19 -0.46 -20.18 10.72
C GLY A 19 -1.76 -19.94 9.95
N ARG A 20 -2.93 -20.09 10.59
CA ARG A 20 -4.21 -19.87 9.90
C ARG A 20 -4.52 -18.39 9.73
N ARG A 21 -5.05 -18.00 8.57
CA ARG A 21 -5.39 -16.60 8.27
C ARG A 21 -6.39 -15.99 9.24
N LYS A 22 -7.43 -16.74 9.69
CA LYS A 22 -8.42 -16.20 10.63
C LYS A 22 -7.82 -15.95 12.02
N ASP A 23 -7.00 -16.87 12.50
CA ASP A 23 -6.34 -16.76 13.80
C ASP A 23 -5.39 -15.56 13.79
N TYR A 24 -4.61 -15.37 12.72
CA TYR A 24 -3.78 -14.18 12.55
C TYR A 24 -4.59 -12.89 12.41
N ARG A 25 -5.74 -12.92 11.70
CA ARG A 25 -6.62 -11.74 11.63
C ARG A 25 -7.12 -11.35 13.02
N LYS A 26 -7.62 -12.32 13.79
CA LYS A 26 -8.08 -12.09 15.17
C LYS A 26 -6.94 -11.52 16.02
N TRP A 27 -5.77 -12.16 15.99
CA TRP A 27 -4.59 -11.68 16.70
C TRP A 27 -4.20 -10.24 16.34
N ARG A 28 -4.29 -9.84 15.06
CA ARG A 28 -4.02 -8.45 14.63
C ARG A 28 -5.04 -7.44 15.17
N HIS A 29 -6.30 -7.83 15.35
CA HIS A 29 -7.31 -6.98 15.97
C HIS A 29 -7.07 -6.87 17.48
N ASP A 30 -6.70 -7.99 18.11
CA ASP A 30 -6.40 -8.05 19.54
C ASP A 30 -5.07 -7.33 19.89
N ASN A 31 -4.14 -7.21 18.92
CA ASN A 31 -2.80 -6.62 19.11
C ASN A 31 -2.49 -5.57 18.02
N PRO A 32 -3.20 -4.42 18.00
CA PRO A 32 -3.03 -3.42 16.95
C PRO A 32 -1.63 -2.80 16.93
N GLU A 33 -1.02 -2.60 18.11
CA GLU A 33 0.32 -2.00 18.23
C GLU A 33 1.44 -2.90 17.69
N ALA A 34 1.29 -4.23 17.81
CA ALA A 34 2.28 -5.19 17.34
C ALA A 34 2.37 -5.27 15.80
N VAL A 35 1.37 -4.74 15.08
CA VAL A 35 1.32 -4.73 13.61
C VAL A 35 1.94 -3.46 13.04
N ARG A 36 2.07 -2.40 13.84
CA ARG A 36 2.54 -1.11 13.37
C ARG A 36 4.05 -1.13 13.18
N SER A 37 4.50 -0.55 12.06
CA SER A 37 5.91 -0.27 11.86
C SER A 37 6.38 0.81 12.82
N SER A 38 7.65 0.77 13.24
CA SER A 38 8.20 1.78 14.15
C SER A 38 8.17 3.18 13.56
N ASP A 39 8.06 4.20 14.40
CA ASP A 39 8.03 5.61 13.98
C ASP A 39 9.26 6.01 13.16
N ARG A 40 10.44 5.50 13.52
CA ARG A 40 11.68 5.70 12.77
C ARG A 40 11.54 5.21 11.33
N PHE A 41 10.96 4.03 11.13
CA PHE A 41 10.74 3.48 9.80
C PHE A 41 9.75 4.32 8.98
N SER A 42 8.65 4.75 9.60
CA SER A 42 7.65 5.61 8.99
C SER A 42 8.23 6.95 8.54
N ARG A 43 8.99 7.63 9.41
CA ARG A 43 9.69 8.89 9.11
C ARG A 43 10.69 8.72 7.96
N LYS A 44 11.51 7.65 8.00
CA LYS A 44 12.45 7.31 6.91
C LYS A 44 11.72 7.18 5.57
N LYS A 45 10.61 6.43 5.53
CA LYS A 45 9.84 6.22 4.30
C LYS A 45 9.18 7.50 3.80
N GLN A 46 8.71 8.37 4.69
CA GLN A 46 8.18 9.68 4.33
C GLN A 46 9.24 10.55 3.63
N GLN A 47 10.46 10.61 4.19
CA GLN A 47 11.56 11.35 3.59
C GLN A 47 11.96 10.80 2.22
N GLN A 48 12.00 9.47 2.07
CA GLN A 48 12.28 8.80 0.78
C GLN A 48 11.24 9.16 -0.29
N ARG A 49 9.94 9.15 0.04
CA ARG A 49 8.89 9.54 -0.91
C ARG A 49 9.01 11.01 -1.31
N LYS A 50 9.34 11.89 -0.36
CA LYS A 50 9.55 13.33 -0.63
C LYS A 50 10.69 13.55 -1.63
N SER A 51 11.83 12.88 -1.45
CA SER A 51 12.96 13.02 -2.38
C SER A 51 12.68 12.40 -3.75
N GLN A 52 11.96 11.27 -3.79
CA GLN A 52 11.51 10.67 -5.05
C GLN A 52 10.54 11.57 -5.81
N ALA A 53 9.59 12.20 -5.11
CA ALA A 53 8.66 13.15 -5.72
C ALA A 53 9.41 14.34 -6.33
N ALA A 54 10.37 14.91 -5.61
CA ALA A 54 11.21 16.00 -6.12
C ALA A 54 11.98 15.58 -7.39
N ARG A 55 12.63 14.41 -7.37
CA ARG A 55 13.33 13.86 -8.55
C ARG A 55 12.40 13.60 -9.72
N LYS A 56 11.17 13.15 -9.46
CA LYS A 56 10.15 12.94 -10.50
C LYS A 56 9.73 14.26 -11.14
N GLN A 57 9.49 15.30 -10.34
CA GLN A 57 9.16 16.63 -10.82
C GLN A 57 10.29 17.24 -11.65
N GLU A 58 11.53 17.10 -11.19
CA GLU A 58 12.71 17.57 -11.93
C GLU A 58 12.84 16.86 -13.29
N ARG A 59 12.67 15.54 -13.32
CA ARG A 59 12.63 14.78 -14.56
C ARG A 59 11.54 15.28 -15.51
N GLN A 60 10.33 15.48 -14.99
CA GLN A 60 9.23 16.03 -15.79
C GLN A 60 9.58 17.41 -16.35
N ARG A 61 10.18 18.31 -15.56
CA ARG A 61 10.59 19.63 -16.07
C ARG A 61 11.66 19.56 -17.16
N ARG A 62 12.57 18.59 -17.10
CA ARG A 62 13.65 18.43 -18.10
C ARG A 62 13.21 17.70 -19.36
N GLU A 63 12.42 16.65 -19.22
CA GLU A 63 12.13 15.67 -20.28
C GLU A 63 10.70 15.77 -20.83
N ALA A 64 9.77 16.44 -20.14
CA ALA A 64 8.41 16.55 -20.65
C ALA A 64 8.42 17.44 -21.89
N ALA A 65 8.23 16.81 -23.05
CA ALA A 65 7.83 17.50 -24.25
C ALA A 65 6.53 18.25 -23.96
N SER A 66 6.50 19.56 -24.24
CA SER A 66 5.28 20.33 -24.16
C SER A 66 4.31 19.78 -25.20
N LEU A 67 3.30 19.03 -24.74
CA LEU A 67 2.20 18.63 -25.59
C LEU A 67 1.40 19.90 -25.91
N PRO A 68 1.01 20.13 -27.18
CA PRO A 68 0.17 21.27 -27.56
C PRO A 68 -1.28 21.04 -27.14
N LEU A 69 -1.51 20.57 -25.89
CA LEU A 69 -2.82 20.26 -25.37
C LEU A 69 -3.53 21.49 -24.79
N HIS A 70 -2.81 22.59 -24.57
CA HIS A 70 -3.39 23.91 -24.33
C HIS A 70 -2.55 24.94 -25.09
N SER A 71 -2.98 25.30 -26.29
CA SER A 71 -2.59 26.58 -26.88
C SER A 71 -3.05 27.68 -25.93
N ASP A 72 -2.17 28.60 -25.54
CA ASP A 72 -2.47 29.77 -24.69
C ASP A 72 -3.52 30.75 -25.28
N ASN A 73 -4.20 30.37 -26.36
CA ASN A 73 -5.20 31.17 -27.08
C ASN A 73 -6.56 31.27 -26.36
N ASP A 74 -6.78 30.57 -25.25
CA ASP A 74 -8.04 30.65 -24.48
C ASP A 74 -8.03 31.76 -23.40
N ARG A 75 -7.06 32.71 -23.46
CA ARG A 75 -6.90 33.83 -22.50
C ARG A 75 -7.07 35.23 -23.09
N GLU A 76 -7.83 35.38 -24.17
CA GLU A 76 -8.27 36.70 -24.63
C GLU A 76 -9.77 36.69 -24.96
N THR A 77 -10.61 36.92 -23.93
CA THR A 77 -11.91 37.61 -24.01
C THR A 77 -12.26 38.21 -22.66
#